data_AF-A0A920SIT7-F1
#
_entry.id   AF-A0A920SIT7-F1
#
_cell.length_a   1.000
_cell.length_b   1.000
_cell.length_c   1.000
_cell.angle_alpha   90.00
_cell.angle_beta   90.00
_cell.angle_gamma   90.00
#
_symmetry.space_group_name_H-M   'P 1'
#
loop_
_entity.id
_entity.type
_entity.pdbx_description
1 polymer ?
#
loop_
_entity_poly.entity_id
_entity_poly.type
_entity_poly.pdbx_seq_one_letter_code
_entity_poly.pdbx_strand_id
1 'polypeptide(L)'
;MPLEFENGILGIQVQIDKLRDLADRKGIDVSNEVEVLREKLLEISQQTYENLTPMEQVLVARHDQRPYTLDYINLICTDWIELHGDRAFRDDQAIVGGWARIRGRTVMMIGHQKGRTMKENLDRNFGMPHPEGYRKALRLMKQAEKFGRPIVTLIDTPGAYPGIGAEERGQGEAIATNLREMARLKTPLISVIIGEGGSGGALALGVTDRIMMLEHSVYSVISPEGVLSNTVALCRTS
;
A
#
# COMPACT_ATOMS: atom_id res chain seq x y z
N MET A 1 7.28 5.13 13.60
CA MET A 1 7.26 5.93 14.85
C MET A 1 5.90 5.67 15.47
N PRO A 2 5.79 5.40 16.78
CA PRO A 2 4.48 5.10 17.36
C PRO A 2 3.50 6.25 17.16
N LEU A 3 2.24 5.91 16.86
CA LEU A 3 1.18 6.89 16.71
C LEU A 3 0.64 7.31 18.08
N GLU A 4 0.15 8.55 18.20
CA GLU A 4 -0.22 9.11 19.51
C GLU A 4 -1.32 8.29 20.22
N PHE A 5 -2.29 7.78 19.48
CA PHE A 5 -3.35 6.92 20.01
C PHE A 5 -2.86 5.53 20.44
N GLU A 6 -1.65 5.12 20.04
CA GLU A 6 -1.01 3.86 20.45
C GLU A 6 -0.24 3.97 21.77
N ASN A 7 -0.16 5.17 22.38
CA ASN A 7 0.56 5.39 23.63
C ASN A 7 0.12 4.44 24.77
N GLY A 8 -1.18 4.11 24.83
CA GLY A 8 -1.70 3.13 25.79
C GLY A 8 -1.17 1.71 25.55
N ILE A 9 -1.07 1.31 24.29
CA ILE A 9 -0.53 0.01 23.85
C ILE A 9 0.97 -0.06 24.19
N LEU A 10 1.73 0.98 23.84
CA LEU A 10 3.15 1.08 24.14
C LEU A 10 3.44 1.02 25.64
N GLY A 11 2.62 1.67 26.46
CA GLY A 11 2.77 1.64 27.91
C GLY A 11 2.76 0.21 28.46
N ILE A 12 1.86 -0.63 27.96
CA ILE A 12 1.76 -2.04 28.36
C ILE A 12 2.91 -2.86 27.78
N GLN A 13 3.28 -2.64 26.52
CA GLN A 13 4.43 -3.31 25.91
C GLN A 13 5.72 -3.06 26.71
N VAL A 14 5.95 -1.81 27.13
CA VAL A 14 7.10 -1.44 27.96
C VAL A 14 7.05 -2.10 29.34
N GLN A 15 5.87 -2.31 29.92
CA GLN A 15 5.72 -3.05 31.18
C GLN A 15 6.08 -4.53 31.01
N ILE A 16 5.61 -5.16 29.93
CA ILE A 16 5.95 -6.55 29.58
C ILE A 16 7.46 -6.69 29.41
N ASP A 17 8.09 -5.81 28.62
CA ASP A 17 9.52 -5.87 28.34
C ASP A 17 10.35 -5.71 29.63
N LYS A 18 9.97 -4.78 30.52
CA LYS A 18 10.61 -4.61 31.83
C LYS A 18 10.47 -5.84 32.73
N LEU A 19 9.32 -6.49 32.73
CA LEU A 19 9.10 -7.70 33.53
C LEU A 19 9.95 -8.86 33.05
N ARG A 20 10.06 -9.04 31.72
CA ARG A 20 10.95 -10.05 31.13
C ARG A 20 12.41 -9.78 31.44
N ASP A 21 12.87 -8.54 31.27
CA ASP A 21 14.24 -8.14 31.62
C ASP A 21 14.56 -8.41 33.09
N LEU A 22 13.60 -8.22 34.00
CA LEU A 22 13.77 -8.46 35.42
C LEU A 22 13.79 -9.95 35.76
N ALA A 23 12.97 -10.75 35.08
CA ALA A 23 12.96 -12.21 35.18
C ALA A 23 14.29 -12.81 34.73
N ASP A 24 14.81 -12.37 33.58
CA ASP A 24 16.11 -12.82 33.04
C ASP A 24 17.27 -12.47 33.98
N ARG A 25 17.24 -11.28 34.61
CA ARG A 25 18.30 -10.84 35.54
C ARG A 25 18.24 -11.50 36.91
N LYS A 26 17.04 -11.78 37.44
CA LYS A 26 16.86 -12.28 38.81
C LYS A 26 16.55 -13.79 38.87
N GLY A 27 16.35 -14.44 37.73
CA GLY A 27 15.96 -15.85 37.66
C GLY A 27 14.59 -16.13 38.29
N ILE A 28 13.68 -15.14 38.25
CA ILE A 28 12.33 -15.25 38.82
C ILE A 28 11.36 -15.59 37.68
N ASP A 29 10.44 -16.52 37.93
CA ASP A 29 9.35 -16.80 37.00
C ASP A 29 8.28 -15.69 37.07
N VAL A 30 8.03 -15.04 35.94
CA VAL A 30 7.01 -13.98 35.76
C VAL A 30 6.00 -14.35 34.66
N SER A 31 5.95 -15.63 34.27
CA SER A 31 5.20 -16.08 33.10
C SER A 31 3.72 -15.74 33.22
N ASN A 32 3.13 -15.90 34.40
CA ASN A 32 1.71 -15.62 34.64
C ASN A 32 1.40 -14.12 34.51
N GLU A 33 2.23 -13.25 35.09
CA GLU A 33 2.07 -11.80 35.02
C GLU A 33 2.23 -11.29 33.59
N VAL A 34 3.17 -11.88 32.84
CA VAL A 34 3.37 -11.57 31.41
C VAL A 34 2.16 -11.98 30.59
N GLU A 35 1.57 -13.15 30.83
CA GLU A 35 0.36 -13.58 30.11
C GLU A 35 -0.83 -12.65 30.40
N VAL A 36 -1.06 -12.26 31.66
CA VAL A 36 -2.12 -11.31 32.02
C VAL A 36 -1.92 -9.96 31.31
N LEU A 37 -0.68 -9.46 31.24
CA LEU A 37 -0.40 -8.21 30.52
C LEU A 37 -0.53 -8.36 29.00
N ARG A 38 -0.25 -9.54 28.44
CA ARG A 38 -0.46 -9.82 27.01
C ARG A 38 -1.93 -9.86 26.64
N GLU A 39 -2.77 -10.49 27.45
CA GLU A 39 -4.22 -10.47 27.25
C GLU A 39 -4.75 -9.04 27.30
N LYS A 40 -4.32 -8.27 28.29
CA LYS A 40 -4.69 -6.84 28.41
C LYS A 40 -4.16 -6.00 27.24
N LEU A 41 -2.95 -6.29 26.76
CA LEU A 41 -2.38 -5.64 25.58
C LEU A 41 -3.26 -5.90 24.36
N LEU A 42 -3.65 -7.15 24.13
CA LEU A 42 -4.50 -7.55 23.01
C LEU A 42 -5.86 -6.86 23.07
N GLU A 43 -6.51 -6.84 24.24
CA GLU A 43 -7.80 -6.20 24.46
C GLU A 43 -7.74 -4.69 24.15
N ILE A 44 -6.74 -4.00 24.70
CA ILE A 44 -6.57 -2.56 24.49
C ILE A 44 -6.21 -2.25 23.04
N SER A 45 -5.33 -3.05 22.42
CA SER A 45 -5.03 -2.92 21.00
C SER A 45 -6.31 -3.05 20.16
N GLN A 46 -7.11 -4.09 20.39
CA GLN A 46 -8.35 -4.29 19.66
C GLN A 46 -9.31 -3.10 19.85
N GLN A 47 -9.54 -2.67 21.09
CA GLN A 47 -10.40 -1.52 21.40
C GLN A 47 -9.90 -0.23 20.74
N THR A 48 -8.59 0.01 20.72
CA THR A 48 -8.00 1.18 20.08
C THR A 48 -8.22 1.15 18.56
N TYR A 49 -7.92 0.03 17.90
CA TYR A 49 -8.05 -0.07 16.43
C TYR A 49 -9.51 -0.18 15.95
N GLU A 50 -10.44 -0.65 16.79
CA GLU A 50 -11.89 -0.64 16.50
C GLU A 50 -12.49 0.77 16.57
N ASN A 51 -11.90 1.67 17.35
CA ASN A 51 -12.44 3.01 17.62
C ASN A 51 -11.60 4.15 17.01
N LEU A 52 -10.84 3.87 15.96
CA LEU A 52 -10.05 4.88 15.26
C LEU A 52 -10.97 5.97 14.67
N THR A 53 -10.59 7.22 14.91
CA THR A 53 -11.15 8.35 14.16
C THR A 53 -10.72 8.27 12.69
N PRO A 54 -11.44 8.95 11.77
CA PRO A 54 -11.07 8.96 10.35
C PRO A 54 -9.63 9.43 10.08
N MET A 55 -9.10 10.37 10.87
CA MET A 55 -7.72 10.83 10.70
C MET A 55 -6.71 9.83 11.28
N GLU A 56 -7.01 9.16 12.38
CA GLU A 56 -6.15 8.10 12.91
C GLU A 56 -6.07 6.92 11.94
N GLN A 57 -7.18 6.56 11.30
CA GLN A 57 -7.20 5.58 10.20
C GLN A 57 -6.25 5.97 9.05
N VAL A 58 -6.23 7.25 8.65
CA VAL A 58 -5.28 7.76 7.64
C VAL A 58 -3.83 7.63 8.12
N LEU A 59 -3.56 7.89 9.40
CA LEU A 59 -2.23 7.70 9.97
C LEU A 59 -1.78 6.23 9.94
N VAL A 60 -2.68 5.28 10.23
CA VAL A 60 -2.38 3.83 10.09
C VAL A 60 -2.11 3.46 8.63
N ALA A 61 -2.88 3.99 7.69
CA ALA A 61 -2.66 3.77 6.25
C ALA A 61 -1.30 4.32 5.76
N ARG A 62 -0.84 5.41 6.38
CA ARG A 62 0.43 6.10 6.07
C ARG A 62 1.62 5.63 6.90
N HIS A 63 1.43 4.67 7.81
CA HIS A 63 2.48 4.29 8.75
C HIS A 63 3.76 3.82 8.04
N ASP A 64 4.92 4.33 8.46
CA ASP A 64 6.20 4.05 7.79
C ASP A 64 6.62 2.57 7.81
N GLN A 65 6.08 1.77 8.73
CA GLN A 65 6.31 0.32 8.82
C GLN A 65 5.21 -0.50 8.16
N ARG A 66 4.22 0.15 7.54
CA ARG A 66 3.18 -0.57 6.79
C ARG A 66 3.83 -1.35 5.64
N PRO A 67 3.47 -2.62 5.40
CA PRO A 67 4.05 -3.39 4.29
C PRO A 67 3.76 -2.75 2.94
N TYR A 68 4.77 -2.66 2.07
CA TYR A 68 4.67 -2.17 0.70
C TYR A 68 4.54 -3.34 -0.29
N THR A 69 4.37 -3.04 -1.58
CA THR A 69 4.16 -4.04 -2.64
C THR A 69 5.20 -5.18 -2.60
N LEU A 70 6.49 -4.86 -2.54
CA LEU A 70 7.55 -5.87 -2.52
C LEU A 70 7.56 -6.71 -1.23
N ASP A 71 7.10 -6.18 -0.10
CA ASP A 71 6.97 -6.96 1.14
C ASP A 71 5.92 -8.05 0.97
N TYR A 72 4.75 -7.69 0.42
CA TYR A 72 3.71 -8.69 0.11
C TYR A 72 4.19 -9.71 -0.92
N ILE A 73 4.85 -9.29 -1.99
CA ILE A 73 5.38 -10.20 -3.01
C ILE A 73 6.36 -11.19 -2.38
N ASN A 74 7.28 -10.72 -1.54
CA ASN A 74 8.26 -11.59 -0.87
C ASN A 74 7.60 -12.57 0.12
N LEU A 75 6.45 -12.22 0.70
CA LEU A 75 5.74 -13.07 1.66
C LEU A 75 4.79 -14.08 1.00
N ILE A 76 4.12 -13.72 -0.09
CA ILE A 76 3.02 -14.51 -0.67
C ILE A 76 3.35 -15.17 -2.01
N CYS A 77 4.42 -14.71 -2.68
CA CYS A 77 4.81 -15.19 -4.00
C CYS A 77 6.10 -16.02 -3.96
N THR A 78 6.28 -16.81 -5.01
CA THR A 78 7.51 -17.53 -5.34
C THR A 78 7.92 -17.17 -6.77
N ASP A 79 9.16 -17.47 -7.16
CA ASP A 79 9.69 -17.24 -8.52
C ASP A 79 9.50 -15.79 -9.02
N TRP A 80 9.75 -14.78 -8.16
CA TRP A 80 9.63 -13.37 -8.51
C TRP A 80 10.68 -12.95 -9.56
N ILE A 81 10.20 -12.40 -10.68
CA ILE A 81 11.02 -11.84 -11.75
C ILE A 81 10.48 -10.45 -12.08
N GLU A 82 11.15 -9.43 -11.55
CA GLU A 82 10.81 -8.03 -11.83
C GLU A 82 11.13 -7.66 -13.29
N LEU A 83 10.25 -6.86 -13.89
CA LEU A 83 10.34 -6.41 -15.28
C LEU A 83 10.32 -4.87 -15.34
N HIS A 84 11.28 -4.32 -16.07
CA HIS A 84 11.57 -2.88 -16.08
C HIS A 84 11.14 -2.18 -17.38
N GLY A 85 10.89 -0.88 -17.28
CA GLY A 85 10.76 0.06 -18.39
C GLY A 85 9.40 0.08 -19.08
N ASP A 86 9.03 1.21 -19.66
CA ASP A 86 7.83 1.39 -20.48
C ASP A 86 8.07 1.14 -21.98
N ARG A 87 9.35 1.03 -22.40
CA ARG A 87 9.84 0.95 -23.80
C ARG A 87 9.74 2.25 -24.59
N ALA A 88 9.49 3.38 -23.93
CA ALA A 88 9.35 4.68 -24.58
C ALA A 88 10.22 5.76 -23.94
N PHE A 89 10.22 5.86 -22.60
CA PHE A 89 10.86 6.96 -21.90
C PHE A 89 11.82 6.48 -20.80
N ARG A 90 11.31 5.86 -19.72
CA ARG A 90 12.18 5.36 -18.62
C ARG A 90 11.51 4.24 -17.82
N ASP A 91 12.29 3.67 -16.91
CA ASP A 91 11.78 2.79 -15.85
C ASP A 91 11.44 3.61 -14.60
N ASP A 92 10.15 3.75 -14.31
CA ASP A 92 9.69 4.42 -13.08
C ASP A 92 9.76 3.46 -11.89
N GLN A 93 10.51 3.85 -10.86
CA GLN A 93 10.71 3.07 -9.64
C GLN A 93 9.52 3.14 -8.67
N ALA A 94 8.61 4.09 -8.88
CA ALA A 94 7.35 4.18 -8.12
C ALA A 94 6.38 3.04 -8.46
N ILE A 95 6.57 2.37 -9.61
CA ILE A 95 5.81 1.20 -10.04
C ILE A 95 6.76 0.00 -10.20
N VAL A 96 6.53 -1.03 -9.40
CA VAL A 96 7.17 -2.33 -9.57
C VAL A 96 6.20 -3.29 -10.25
N GLY A 97 6.72 -4.23 -11.01
CA GLY A 97 5.87 -5.24 -11.64
C GLY A 97 6.65 -6.33 -12.34
N GLY A 98 6.08 -7.51 -12.42
CA GLY A 98 6.81 -8.70 -12.83
C GLY A 98 6.02 -9.99 -12.71
N TRP A 99 6.63 -11.06 -13.17
CA TRP A 99 6.07 -12.40 -13.06
C TRP A 99 6.32 -12.97 -11.68
N ALA A 100 5.33 -13.67 -11.13
CA ALA A 100 5.46 -14.40 -9.88
C ALA A 100 4.58 -15.65 -9.92
N ARG A 101 4.67 -16.48 -8.88
CA ARG A 101 3.75 -17.59 -8.63
C ARG A 101 3.09 -17.49 -7.27
N ILE A 102 1.77 -17.58 -7.25
CA ILE A 102 0.96 -17.71 -6.03
C ILE A 102 0.35 -19.10 -6.01
N ARG A 103 0.72 -19.93 -5.01
CA ARG A 103 0.27 -21.32 -4.88
C ARG A 103 0.42 -22.12 -6.20
N GLY A 104 1.57 -21.96 -6.86
CA GLY A 104 1.90 -22.61 -8.13
C GLY A 104 1.27 -21.99 -9.39
N ARG A 105 0.36 -21.01 -9.28
CA ARG A 105 -0.23 -20.32 -10.43
C ARG A 105 0.62 -19.12 -10.83
N THR A 106 1.03 -19.03 -12.09
CA THR A 106 1.72 -17.85 -12.63
C THR A 106 0.78 -16.66 -12.70
N VAL A 107 1.20 -15.55 -12.10
CA VAL A 107 0.47 -14.29 -12.02
C VAL A 107 1.38 -13.13 -12.43
N MET A 108 0.80 -12.08 -13.01
CA MET A 108 1.48 -10.80 -13.18
C MET A 108 1.18 -9.93 -11.96
N MET A 109 2.20 -9.61 -11.17
CA MET A 109 2.07 -8.66 -10.05
C MET A 109 2.49 -7.27 -10.52
N ILE A 110 1.73 -6.25 -10.14
CA ILE A 110 2.05 -4.85 -10.40
C ILE A 110 1.68 -4.05 -9.15
N GLY A 111 2.43 -3.04 -8.77
CA GLY A 111 1.99 -2.20 -7.66
C GLY A 111 2.82 -0.95 -7.46
N HIS A 112 2.29 -0.09 -6.61
CA HIS A 112 2.99 1.10 -6.16
C HIS A 112 4.05 0.70 -5.15
N GLN A 113 5.24 1.28 -5.25
CA GLN A 113 6.33 0.99 -4.34
C GLN A 113 6.86 2.28 -3.72
N LYS A 114 6.70 2.39 -2.40
CA LYS A 114 7.33 3.40 -1.56
C LYS A 114 8.73 2.94 -1.11
N GLY A 115 9.50 3.84 -0.52
CA GLY A 115 10.82 3.55 0.06
C GLY A 115 10.78 3.49 1.59
N ARG A 116 11.66 2.68 2.21
CA ARG A 116 11.84 2.63 3.67
C ARG A 116 12.81 3.70 4.16
N THR A 117 13.83 3.98 3.34
CA THR A 117 14.81 5.03 3.63
C THR A 117 14.47 6.30 2.86
N MET A 118 14.99 7.44 3.30
CA MET A 118 14.83 8.70 2.56
C MET A 118 15.39 8.61 1.13
N LYS A 119 16.53 7.93 0.96
CA LYS A 119 17.11 7.68 -0.36
C LYS A 119 16.16 6.88 -1.25
N GLU A 120 15.63 5.77 -0.75
CA GLU A 120 14.67 4.95 -1.49
C GLU A 120 13.39 5.71 -1.81
N ASN A 121 12.91 6.54 -0.88
CA ASN A 121 11.72 7.36 -1.12
C ASN A 121 11.93 8.38 -2.22
N LEU A 122 13.11 9.03 -2.27
CA LEU A 122 13.46 9.89 -3.40
C LEU A 122 13.51 9.11 -4.71
N ASP A 123 14.19 7.97 -4.73
CA ASP A 123 14.33 7.14 -5.95
C ASP A 123 12.96 6.68 -6.47
N ARG A 124 12.04 6.38 -5.56
CA ARG A 124 10.68 5.88 -5.85
C ARG A 124 9.61 6.96 -5.85
N ASN A 125 10.00 8.23 -5.78
CA ASN A 125 9.08 9.37 -5.72
C ASN A 125 7.97 9.21 -4.66
N PHE A 126 8.29 8.62 -3.50
CA PHE A 126 7.33 8.32 -2.41
C PHE A 126 6.12 7.49 -2.88
N GLY A 127 6.31 6.63 -3.89
CA GLY A 127 5.25 5.83 -4.49
C GLY A 127 4.29 6.64 -5.38
N MET A 128 4.67 7.85 -5.80
CA MET A 128 3.92 8.67 -6.75
C MET A 128 4.42 8.44 -8.18
N PRO A 129 3.67 7.74 -9.05
CA PRO A 129 4.12 7.44 -10.40
C PRO A 129 4.08 8.66 -11.31
N HIS A 130 5.05 8.69 -12.21
CA HIS A 130 5.05 9.49 -13.42
C HIS A 130 4.33 8.76 -14.57
N PRO A 131 4.10 9.41 -15.73
CA PRO A 131 3.30 8.82 -16.83
C PRO A 131 3.87 7.49 -17.34
N GLU A 132 5.19 7.42 -17.49
CA GLU A 132 5.95 6.21 -17.81
C GLU A 132 5.70 5.04 -16.84
N GLY A 133 5.41 5.29 -15.56
CA GLY A 133 5.04 4.25 -14.59
C GLY A 133 3.70 3.60 -14.94
N TYR A 134 2.71 4.40 -15.30
CA TYR A 134 1.42 3.89 -15.77
C TYR A 134 1.54 3.15 -17.11
N ARG A 135 2.36 3.66 -18.04
CA ARG A 135 2.66 2.98 -19.32
C ARG A 135 3.38 1.64 -19.10
N LYS A 136 4.34 1.58 -18.18
CA LYS A 136 4.99 0.33 -17.74
C LYS A 136 3.95 -0.64 -17.20
N ALA A 137 3.06 -0.21 -16.30
CA ALA A 137 2.00 -1.05 -15.76
C ALA A 137 1.11 -1.61 -16.88
N LEU A 138 0.63 -0.77 -17.80
CA LEU A 138 -0.21 -1.21 -18.91
C LEU A 138 0.52 -2.19 -19.84
N ARG A 139 1.79 -1.96 -20.14
CA ARG A 139 2.63 -2.89 -20.91
C ARG A 139 2.66 -4.27 -20.27
N LEU A 140 2.83 -4.34 -18.95
CA LEU A 140 2.83 -5.59 -18.19
C LEU A 140 1.46 -6.25 -18.18
N MET A 141 0.38 -5.49 -18.04
CA MET A 141 -1.00 -6.01 -18.11
C MET A 141 -1.30 -6.62 -19.48
N LYS A 142 -0.92 -5.95 -20.57
CA LYS A 142 -1.08 -6.48 -21.95
C LYS A 142 -0.22 -7.73 -22.17
N GLN A 143 0.95 -7.80 -21.56
CA GLN A 143 1.78 -9.01 -21.59
C GLN A 143 1.08 -10.17 -20.87
N ALA A 144 0.48 -9.93 -19.71
CA ALA A 144 -0.29 -10.92 -18.96
C ALA A 144 -1.50 -11.43 -19.76
N GLU A 145 -2.26 -10.52 -20.37
CA GLU A 145 -3.38 -10.85 -21.26
C GLU A 145 -2.92 -11.73 -22.44
N LYS A 146 -1.82 -11.38 -23.09
CA LYS A 146 -1.28 -12.16 -24.23
C LYS A 146 -1.02 -13.64 -23.87
N PHE A 147 -0.63 -13.90 -22.63
CA PHE A 147 -0.36 -15.27 -22.14
C PHE A 147 -1.52 -15.87 -21.35
N GLY A 148 -2.68 -15.20 -21.31
CA GLY A 148 -3.85 -15.65 -20.54
C GLY A 148 -3.57 -15.82 -19.05
N ARG A 149 -2.73 -14.95 -18.47
CA ARG A 149 -2.35 -14.99 -17.06
C ARG A 149 -3.12 -13.95 -16.26
N PRO A 150 -3.57 -14.28 -15.04
CA PRO A 150 -4.24 -13.32 -14.17
C PRO A 150 -3.27 -12.23 -13.71
N ILE A 151 -3.84 -11.07 -13.39
CA ILE A 151 -3.11 -9.88 -12.94
C ILE A 151 -3.58 -9.52 -11.53
N VAL A 152 -2.64 -9.17 -10.66
CA VAL A 152 -2.92 -8.61 -9.33
C VAL A 152 -2.22 -7.26 -9.22
N THR A 153 -2.98 -6.21 -8.91
CA THR A 153 -2.45 -4.87 -8.63
C THR A 153 -2.49 -4.56 -7.13
N LEU A 154 -1.38 -4.05 -6.60
CA LEU A 154 -1.27 -3.57 -5.22
C LEU A 154 -1.20 -2.04 -5.19
N ILE A 155 -2.19 -1.42 -4.54
CA ILE A 155 -2.39 0.03 -4.55
C ILE A 155 -1.91 0.62 -3.22
N ASP A 156 -0.90 1.48 -3.31
CA ASP A 156 -0.33 2.25 -2.18
C ASP A 156 0.38 3.52 -2.69
N THR A 157 -0.41 4.54 -3.00
CA THR A 157 0.08 5.81 -3.50
C THR A 157 -0.71 6.96 -2.90
N PRO A 158 -0.05 8.08 -2.54
CA PRO A 158 -0.76 9.31 -2.21
C PRO A 158 -1.36 9.98 -3.46
N GLY A 159 -0.94 9.58 -4.66
CA GLY A 159 -1.44 10.07 -5.93
C GLY A 159 -0.41 10.02 -7.06
N ALA A 160 -0.81 10.44 -8.25
CA ALA A 160 0.13 10.63 -9.35
C ALA A 160 1.09 11.80 -9.05
N TYR A 161 2.34 11.71 -9.51
CA TYR A 161 3.32 12.76 -9.26
C TYR A 161 2.89 14.09 -9.92
N PRO A 162 2.68 15.18 -9.16
CA PRO A 162 2.16 16.45 -9.66
C PRO A 162 3.30 17.40 -10.09
N GLY A 163 4.09 17.00 -11.10
CA GLY A 163 5.25 17.77 -11.56
C GLY A 163 5.14 18.21 -13.02
N ILE A 164 5.80 19.33 -13.37
CA ILE A 164 5.81 19.89 -14.74
C ILE A 164 6.23 18.84 -15.76
N GLY A 165 7.32 18.10 -15.50
CA GLY A 165 7.77 17.06 -16.41
C GLY A 165 6.76 15.91 -16.56
N ALA A 166 5.94 15.62 -15.54
CA ALA A 166 4.87 14.64 -15.65
C ALA A 166 3.75 15.14 -16.57
N GLU A 167 3.39 16.41 -16.47
CA GLU A 167 2.39 17.05 -17.36
C GLU A 167 2.88 17.11 -18.81
N GLU A 168 4.12 17.55 -19.06
CA GLU A 168 4.72 17.59 -20.40
C GLU A 168 4.76 16.21 -21.06
N ARG A 169 4.85 15.13 -20.27
CA ARG A 169 4.85 13.74 -20.74
C ARG A 169 3.47 13.09 -20.73
N GLY A 170 2.41 13.83 -20.40
CA GLY A 170 1.03 13.36 -20.48
C GLY A 170 0.57 12.50 -19.31
N GLN A 171 0.63 13.02 -18.08
CA GLN A 171 0.12 12.34 -16.88
C GLN A 171 -1.36 11.97 -17.00
N GLY A 172 -2.19 12.93 -17.40
CA GLY A 172 -3.62 12.68 -17.63
C GLY A 172 -3.88 11.65 -18.75
N GLU A 173 -3.11 11.70 -19.83
CA GLU A 173 -3.20 10.74 -20.94
C GLU A 173 -2.85 9.33 -20.48
N ALA A 174 -1.73 9.15 -19.79
CA ALA A 174 -1.28 7.85 -19.33
C ALA A 174 -2.29 7.20 -18.36
N ILE A 175 -2.85 7.98 -17.45
CA ILE A 175 -3.93 7.52 -16.55
C ILE A 175 -5.17 7.14 -17.37
N ALA A 176 -5.67 8.04 -18.23
CA ALA A 176 -6.88 7.79 -19.02
C ALA A 176 -6.74 6.56 -19.94
N THR A 177 -5.58 6.40 -20.57
CA THR A 177 -5.26 5.23 -21.40
C THR A 177 -5.27 3.95 -20.57
N ASN A 178 -4.68 3.94 -19.37
CA ASN A 178 -4.77 2.79 -18.47
C ASN A 178 -6.23 2.43 -18.15
N LEU A 179 -7.04 3.40 -17.71
CA LEU A 179 -8.46 3.16 -17.39
C LEU A 179 -9.21 2.51 -18.56
N ARG A 180 -9.03 3.06 -19.76
CA ARG A 180 -9.67 2.56 -20.99
C ARG A 180 -9.23 1.15 -21.35
N GLU A 181 -7.93 0.87 -21.28
CA GLU A 181 -7.38 -0.41 -21.69
C GLU A 181 -7.64 -1.51 -20.67
N MET A 182 -7.59 -1.18 -19.37
CA MET A 182 -7.93 -2.11 -18.30
C MET A 182 -9.37 -2.60 -18.40
N ALA A 183 -10.31 -1.71 -18.72
CA ALA A 183 -11.72 -2.07 -18.93
C ALA A 183 -11.94 -3.04 -20.11
N ARG A 184 -10.93 -3.24 -20.97
CA ARG A 184 -10.99 -4.10 -22.15
C ARG A 184 -10.18 -5.38 -22.02
N LEU A 185 -9.45 -5.56 -20.91
CA LEU A 185 -8.65 -6.76 -20.69
C LEU A 185 -9.54 -8.00 -20.60
N LYS A 186 -9.08 -9.09 -21.23
CA LYS A 186 -9.80 -10.38 -21.28
C LYS A 186 -9.29 -11.40 -20.27
N THR A 187 -8.41 -11.00 -19.36
CA THR A 187 -7.81 -11.86 -18.34
C THR A 187 -8.27 -11.39 -16.96
N PRO A 188 -8.41 -12.30 -15.96
CA PRO A 188 -8.81 -11.91 -14.62
C PRO A 188 -7.84 -10.89 -14.02
N LEU A 189 -8.39 -9.83 -13.46
CA LEU A 189 -7.64 -8.71 -12.90
C LEU A 189 -8.25 -8.33 -11.54
N ILE A 190 -7.40 -8.29 -10.52
CA ILE A 190 -7.79 -8.00 -9.12
C ILE A 190 -6.94 -6.86 -8.58
N SER A 191 -7.56 -5.88 -7.94
CA SER A 191 -6.87 -4.84 -7.17
C SER A 191 -6.98 -5.08 -5.67
N VAL A 192 -5.90 -4.79 -4.95
CA VAL A 192 -5.89 -4.70 -3.49
C VAL A 192 -5.31 -3.36 -3.08
N ILE A 193 -6.08 -2.55 -2.38
CA ILE A 193 -5.56 -1.35 -1.73
C ILE A 193 -4.91 -1.79 -0.42
N ILE A 194 -3.59 -1.73 -0.41
CA ILE A 194 -2.76 -2.19 0.70
C ILE A 194 -2.34 -1.05 1.61
N GLY A 195 -2.41 0.22 1.16
CA GLY A 195 -2.09 1.41 1.95
C GLY A 195 -2.98 2.58 1.56
N GLU A 196 -2.41 3.55 0.84
CA GLU A 196 -3.15 4.69 0.35
C GLU A 196 -3.65 4.48 -1.09
N GLY A 197 -4.92 4.81 -1.35
CA GLY A 197 -5.53 4.88 -2.66
C GLY A 197 -5.76 6.34 -3.06
N GLY A 198 -4.71 7.05 -3.46
CA GLY A 198 -4.80 8.47 -3.83
C GLY A 198 -5.31 8.71 -5.25
N SER A 199 -6.56 9.21 -5.37
CA SER A 199 -7.11 9.85 -6.57
C SER A 199 -6.97 9.02 -7.86
N GLY A 200 -6.83 9.72 -9.00
CA GLY A 200 -6.62 9.13 -10.32
C GLY A 200 -5.34 8.30 -10.43
N GLY A 201 -4.33 8.56 -9.61
CA GLY A 201 -3.09 7.78 -9.61
C GLY A 201 -3.30 6.35 -9.11
N ALA A 202 -4.06 6.18 -8.03
CA ALA A 202 -4.50 4.86 -7.57
C ALA A 202 -5.47 4.21 -8.57
N LEU A 203 -6.42 4.98 -9.09
CA LEU A 203 -7.43 4.48 -10.03
C LEU A 203 -6.82 3.94 -11.33
N ALA A 204 -5.67 4.46 -11.76
CA ALA A 204 -4.93 4.00 -12.93
C ALA A 204 -4.46 2.53 -12.83
N LEU A 205 -4.52 1.93 -11.64
CA LEU A 205 -4.33 0.49 -11.40
C LEU A 205 -5.56 -0.19 -10.78
N GLY A 206 -6.70 0.51 -10.67
CA GLY A 206 -7.88 0.09 -9.91
C GLY A 206 -9.08 -0.41 -10.72
N VAL A 207 -9.07 -0.30 -12.06
CA VAL A 207 -10.18 -0.76 -12.93
C VAL A 207 -10.10 -2.28 -13.13
N THR A 208 -10.78 -3.04 -12.27
CA THR A 208 -10.56 -4.48 -12.12
C THR A 208 -11.87 -5.25 -11.92
N ASP A 209 -11.82 -6.58 -12.06
CA ASP A 209 -13.00 -7.45 -11.83
C ASP A 209 -13.40 -7.45 -10.36
N ARG A 210 -12.41 -7.34 -9.46
CA ARG A 210 -12.60 -7.29 -8.01
C ARG A 210 -11.61 -6.32 -7.39
N ILE A 211 -12.14 -5.48 -6.52
CA ILE A 211 -11.34 -4.60 -5.67
C ILE A 211 -11.47 -5.03 -4.21
N MET A 212 -10.34 -5.15 -3.54
CA MET A 212 -10.24 -5.46 -2.11
C MET A 212 -9.51 -4.33 -1.40
N MET A 213 -9.84 -4.14 -0.13
CA MET A 213 -9.23 -3.13 0.74
C MET A 213 -8.80 -3.80 2.02
N LEU A 214 -7.58 -3.51 2.48
CA LEU A 214 -7.19 -3.87 3.84
C LEU A 214 -7.97 -2.99 4.82
N GLU A 215 -8.29 -3.53 5.98
CA GLU A 215 -9.13 -2.89 7.01
C GLU A 215 -8.68 -1.46 7.35
N HIS A 216 -7.35 -1.24 7.39
CA HIS A 216 -6.72 0.05 7.69
C HIS A 216 -6.13 0.76 6.46
N SER A 217 -6.67 0.49 5.27
CA SER A 217 -6.34 1.21 4.05
C SER A 217 -7.33 2.36 3.80
N VAL A 218 -6.96 3.32 2.96
CA VAL A 218 -7.82 4.45 2.60
C VAL A 218 -7.92 4.57 1.09
N TYR A 219 -9.08 4.98 0.56
CA TYR A 219 -9.27 5.26 -0.87
C TYR A 219 -10.09 6.55 -1.02
N SER A 220 -9.51 7.58 -1.65
CA SER A 220 -10.17 8.88 -1.80
C SER A 220 -9.90 9.53 -3.14
N VAL A 221 -10.83 10.37 -3.60
CA VAL A 221 -10.69 11.17 -4.84
C VAL A 221 -9.66 12.29 -4.68
N ILE A 222 -9.47 12.76 -3.46
CA ILE A 222 -8.56 13.84 -3.07
C ILE A 222 -8.04 13.55 -1.66
N SER A 223 -6.83 14.00 -1.34
CA SER A 223 -6.26 13.81 0.00
C SER A 223 -7.12 14.52 1.07
N PRO A 224 -7.19 13.99 2.31
CA PRO A 224 -7.90 14.66 3.40
C PRO A 224 -7.42 16.10 3.60
N GLU A 225 -6.12 16.35 3.47
CA GLU A 225 -5.52 17.67 3.55
C GLU A 225 -6.05 18.61 2.44
N GLY A 226 -6.21 18.08 1.22
CA GLY A 226 -6.71 18.82 0.08
C GLY A 226 -8.20 19.19 0.19
N VAL A 227 -9.00 18.38 0.88
CA VAL A 227 -10.41 18.69 1.20
C VAL A 227 -10.49 19.73 2.32
N LEU A 228 -9.64 19.65 3.34
CA LEU A 228 -9.63 20.63 4.42
C LEU A 228 -9.19 22.02 3.94
N SER A 229 -8.33 22.10 2.92
CA SER A 229 -7.98 23.37 2.27
C SER A 229 -9.05 23.88 1.29
N ASN A 230 -9.93 23.01 0.79
CA ASN A 230 -10.99 23.32 -0.17
C ASN A 230 -12.36 23.09 0.48
N THR A 231 -12.97 24.14 1.04
CA THR A 231 -14.29 24.14 1.69
C THR A 231 -15.43 23.64 0.80
N VAL A 232 -15.53 22.34 0.51
CA VAL A 232 -16.67 21.70 -0.17
C VAL A 232 -16.86 20.24 0.30
N ALA A 233 -17.88 20.07 1.15
CA ALA A 233 -18.73 18.89 1.37
C ALA A 233 -18.09 17.48 1.44
N LEU A 234 -17.77 17.05 2.66
CA LEU A 234 -17.75 15.62 3.02
C LEU A 234 -19.20 15.10 3.03
N CYS A 235 -19.57 14.29 2.04
CA CYS A 235 -20.72 13.40 2.17
C CYS A 235 -20.42 12.36 3.26
N ARG A 236 -21.06 12.51 4.42
CA ARG A 236 -21.23 11.43 5.39
C ARG A 236 -22.23 10.44 4.80
N THR A 237 -21.79 9.24 4.44
CA THR A 237 -22.70 8.10 4.36
C THR A 237 -23.05 7.69 5.78
N SER A 238 -24.34 7.81 6.11
CA SER A 238 -25.01 7.31 7.32
C SER A 238 -24.85 5.80 7.50
#